data_AF-A0A210VQS8-F1
#
_entry.id   AF-A0A210VQS8-F1
#
_cell.length_a   1.000
_cell.length_b   1.000
_cell.length_c   1.000
_cell.angle_alpha   90.00
_cell.angle_beta   90.00
_cell.angle_gamma   90.00
#
_symmetry.space_group_name_H-M   'P 1'
#
loop_
_entity.id
_entity.type
_entity.pdbx_description
1 polymer ?
#
loop_
_entity_poly.entity_id
_entity_poly.type
_entity_poly.pdbx_seq_one_letter_code
_entity_poly.pdbx_strand_id
1 'polypeptide(L)'
;MQIADSTLYRFLNDPSNSHAKEAILMHRLCFDLKVVAAARGYYLNTYWDDVDHDGFDLIFDDQDSLMKTQVKSVGAAAATNIWNIHKRILRPTFYQIDKLGFEASPQGEGVAGGVVLIRYRVEDDGRLEVDYLYTDLYVLLAFENGLIQRGHGSSRNAIKTCLQQLREGLGSERLAVPRAAFVRAKSPAALLALLGLHGTLDHTWKIDVTRVVNKVAGDGKMIQSEPLENLKKRFWTDFSLLVDDSELNGSTIV
;
A
#
# COMPACT_ATOMS: atom_id res chain seq x y z
N MET A 1 16.53 21.53 12.33
CA MET A 1 15.28 21.64 11.54
C MET A 1 14.28 22.36 12.43
N GLN A 2 13.99 23.63 12.16
CA GLN A 2 12.95 24.35 12.89
C GLN A 2 11.60 23.73 12.51
N ILE A 3 10.78 23.42 13.50
CA ILE A 3 9.41 22.99 13.28
C ILE A 3 8.64 24.27 12.99
N ALA A 4 8.02 24.37 11.81
CA ALA A 4 7.13 25.46 11.44
C ALA A 4 6.02 25.59 12.49
N ASP A 5 6.07 26.60 13.34
CA ASP A 5 5.07 26.85 14.39
C ASP A 5 3.89 27.66 13.85
N SER A 6 3.38 27.25 12.69
CA SER A 6 2.25 27.89 12.02
C SER A 6 0.92 27.51 12.68
N THR A 7 -0.11 28.33 12.48
CA THR A 7 -1.48 28.03 12.96
C THR A 7 -1.97 26.67 12.42
N LEU A 8 -1.67 26.36 11.17
CA LEU A 8 -2.02 25.07 10.57
C LEU A 8 -1.26 23.91 11.23
N TYR A 9 0.04 24.07 11.50
CA TYR A 9 0.82 23.05 12.20
C TYR A 9 0.22 22.75 13.58
N ARG A 10 -0.10 23.78 14.37
CA ARG A 10 -0.75 23.60 15.68
C ARG A 10 -2.11 22.92 15.54
N PHE A 11 -2.93 23.36 14.59
CA PHE A 11 -4.26 22.78 14.34
C PHE A 11 -4.19 21.29 14.02
N LEU A 12 -3.32 20.88 13.09
CA LEU A 12 -3.19 19.48 12.66
C LEU A 12 -2.53 18.58 13.70
N ASN A 13 -1.80 19.11 14.68
CA ASN A 13 -1.13 18.31 15.71
C ASN A 13 -1.83 18.34 17.07
N ASP A 14 -2.87 19.16 17.23
CA ASP A 14 -3.73 19.15 18.40
C ASP A 14 -4.65 17.91 18.38
N PRO A 15 -4.61 17.04 19.40
CA PRO A 15 -5.47 15.86 19.49
C PRO A 15 -6.99 16.16 19.41
N SER A 16 -7.41 17.35 19.86
CA SER A 16 -8.82 17.78 19.81
C SER A 16 -9.32 17.97 18.38
N ASN A 17 -8.42 18.19 17.41
CA ASN A 17 -8.73 18.35 15.99
C ASN A 17 -8.50 17.07 15.18
N SER A 18 -8.39 15.90 15.82
CA SER A 18 -8.06 14.63 15.15
C SER A 18 -9.00 14.29 13.99
N HIS A 19 -10.32 14.41 14.16
CA HIS A 19 -11.30 14.20 13.10
C HIS A 19 -11.17 15.20 11.95
N ALA A 20 -10.95 16.49 12.26
CA ALA A 20 -10.77 17.52 11.25
C ALA A 20 -9.49 17.30 10.43
N LYS A 21 -8.40 16.93 11.10
CA LYS A 21 -7.13 16.53 10.44
C LYS A 21 -7.35 15.37 9.48
N GLU A 22 -8.03 14.32 9.94
CA GLU A 22 -8.31 13.14 9.12
C GLU A 22 -9.12 13.50 7.88
N ALA A 23 -10.19 14.29 8.04
CA ALA A 23 -10.99 14.78 6.92
C ALA A 23 -10.17 15.62 5.93
N ILE A 24 -9.33 16.55 6.40
CA ILE A 24 -8.46 17.36 5.54
C ILE A 24 -7.52 16.48 4.72
N LEU A 25 -6.83 15.54 5.37
CA LEU A 25 -5.86 14.66 4.70
C LEU A 25 -6.55 13.70 3.73
N MET A 26 -7.72 13.18 4.08
CA MET A 26 -8.49 12.28 3.21
C MET A 26 -9.06 13.02 2.00
N HIS A 27 -9.55 14.25 2.17
CA HIS A 27 -9.92 15.12 1.04
C HIS A 27 -8.72 15.43 0.14
N ARG A 28 -7.54 15.68 0.72
CA ARG A 28 -6.32 15.90 -0.06
C ARG A 28 -5.97 14.68 -0.91
N LEU A 29 -5.98 13.47 -0.32
CA LEU A 29 -5.78 12.21 -1.04
C LEU A 29 -6.78 12.05 -2.20
N CYS A 30 -8.07 12.26 -1.94
CA CYS A 30 -9.11 12.15 -2.96
C CYS A 30 -8.92 13.16 -4.08
N PHE A 31 -8.60 14.41 -3.75
CA PHE A 31 -8.34 15.46 -4.73
C PHE A 31 -7.17 15.10 -5.63
N ASP A 32 -6.01 14.74 -5.05
CA ASP A 32 -4.80 14.42 -5.80
C ASP A 32 -5.02 13.25 -6.76
N LEU A 33 -5.71 12.19 -6.33
CA LEU A 33 -6.02 11.04 -7.18
C LEU A 33 -7.06 11.34 -8.26
N LYS A 34 -8.12 12.10 -7.94
CA LYS A 34 -9.14 12.50 -8.92
C LYS A 34 -8.57 13.40 -10.01
N VAL A 35 -7.64 14.30 -9.67
CA VAL A 35 -6.96 15.16 -10.64
C VAL A 35 -6.16 14.32 -11.63
N VAL A 36 -5.42 13.31 -11.16
CA VAL A 36 -4.68 12.40 -12.05
C VAL A 36 -5.63 11.57 -12.93
N ALA A 37 -6.70 11.02 -12.37
CA ALA A 37 -7.69 10.26 -13.12
C ALA A 37 -8.34 11.12 -14.22
N ALA A 38 -8.72 12.36 -13.89
CA ALA A 38 -9.29 13.31 -14.84
C ALA A 38 -8.31 13.65 -15.96
N ALA A 39 -7.01 13.80 -15.66
CA ALA A 39 -5.97 13.99 -16.67
C ALA A 39 -5.81 12.79 -17.62
N ARG A 40 -6.36 11.63 -17.25
CA ARG A 40 -6.44 10.41 -18.08
C ARG A 40 -7.81 10.18 -18.73
N GLY A 41 -8.73 11.14 -18.56
CA GLY A 41 -10.01 11.13 -19.26
C GLY A 41 -11.09 10.27 -18.60
N TYR A 42 -10.95 9.91 -17.33
CA TYR A 42 -12.00 9.19 -16.61
C TYR A 42 -12.32 9.82 -15.25
N TYR A 43 -13.52 9.53 -14.76
CA TYR A 43 -14.00 10.00 -13.45
C TYR A 43 -13.76 8.92 -12.40
N LEU A 44 -12.86 9.19 -11.46
CA LEU A 44 -12.61 8.32 -10.31
C LEU A 44 -13.68 8.55 -9.24
N ASN A 45 -14.54 7.56 -9.05
CA ASN A 45 -15.52 7.53 -7.97
C ASN A 45 -14.82 7.26 -6.63
N THR A 46 -15.35 7.86 -5.56
CA THR A 46 -14.85 7.72 -4.19
C THR A 46 -16.03 7.56 -3.25
N TYR A 47 -16.09 6.46 -2.53
CA TYR A 47 -17.14 6.17 -1.55
C TYR A 47 -16.53 6.11 -0.15
N TRP A 48 -17.20 6.77 0.79
CA TRP A 48 -16.80 6.85 2.18
C TRP A 48 -17.66 5.88 2.98
N ASP A 49 -17.06 5.20 3.94
CA ASP A 49 -17.83 4.44 4.92
C ASP A 49 -18.05 5.31 6.16
N ASP A 50 -19.29 5.79 6.35
CA ASP A 50 -19.65 6.56 7.54
C ASP A 50 -19.68 5.67 8.81
N VAL A 51 -19.68 4.35 8.64
CA VAL A 51 -19.73 3.37 9.73
C VAL A 51 -18.69 2.27 9.50
N ASP A 52 -17.61 2.26 10.29
CA ASP A 52 -16.49 1.30 10.19
C ASP A 52 -16.92 -0.16 10.50
N HIS A 53 -17.65 -0.78 9.56
CA HIS A 53 -18.14 -2.15 9.66
C HIS A 53 -17.14 -3.15 9.06
N ASP A 54 -16.50 -2.76 7.96
CA ASP A 54 -15.70 -3.66 7.14
C ASP A 54 -14.18 -3.39 7.21
N GLY A 55 -13.76 -2.36 7.95
CA GLY A 55 -12.37 -2.10 8.26
C GLY A 55 -11.58 -1.32 7.19
N PHE A 56 -12.25 -0.77 6.18
CA PHE A 56 -11.71 0.18 5.22
C PHE A 56 -12.35 1.55 5.41
N ASP A 57 -11.61 2.61 5.08
CA ASP A 57 -12.06 3.98 5.26
C ASP A 57 -12.60 4.58 3.94
N LEU A 58 -12.13 4.06 2.79
CA LEU A 58 -12.42 4.61 1.47
C LEU A 58 -12.44 3.52 0.39
N ILE A 59 -13.36 3.65 -0.57
CA ILE A 59 -13.38 2.83 -1.79
C ILE A 59 -13.10 3.74 -2.99
N PHE A 60 -12.09 3.38 -3.76
CA PHE A 60 -11.82 3.96 -5.07
C PHE A 60 -12.40 3.08 -6.17
N ASP A 61 -13.02 3.71 -7.16
CA ASP A 61 -13.72 3.03 -8.24
C ASP A 61 -13.48 3.76 -9.56
N ASP A 62 -12.74 3.13 -10.46
CA ASP A 62 -12.49 3.65 -11.81
C ASP A 62 -13.46 3.11 -12.87
N GLN A 63 -14.54 2.46 -12.43
CA GLN A 63 -15.60 1.80 -13.21
C GLN A 63 -15.22 0.43 -13.79
N ASP A 64 -13.96 0.02 -13.68
CA ASP A 64 -13.49 -1.31 -14.07
C ASP A 64 -12.95 -2.11 -12.88
N SER A 65 -12.35 -1.40 -11.92
CA SER A 65 -11.69 -1.92 -10.73
C SER A 65 -12.15 -1.17 -9.48
N LEU A 66 -12.33 -1.93 -8.39
CA LEU A 66 -12.68 -1.41 -7.08
C LEU A 66 -11.52 -1.66 -6.12
N MET A 67 -11.07 -0.61 -5.43
CA MET A 67 -10.00 -0.70 -4.44
C MET A 67 -10.49 -0.22 -3.07
N LYS A 68 -10.73 -1.18 -2.17
CA LYS A 68 -11.02 -0.95 -0.76
C LYS A 68 -9.73 -0.58 -0.03
N THR A 69 -9.73 0.60 0.59
CA THR A 69 -8.51 1.20 1.14
C THR A 69 -8.70 1.58 2.61
N GLN A 70 -7.78 1.14 3.45
CA GLN A 70 -7.63 1.70 4.80
C GLN A 70 -6.62 2.85 4.75
N VAL A 71 -7.00 4.01 5.29
CA VAL A 71 -6.19 5.23 5.30
C VAL A 71 -5.66 5.46 6.70
N LYS A 72 -4.38 5.84 6.80
CA LYS A 72 -3.74 6.26 8.04
C LYS A 72 -2.96 7.54 7.79
N SER A 73 -2.71 8.32 8.83
CA SER A 73 -1.91 9.54 8.73
C SER A 73 -0.87 9.63 9.83
N VAL A 74 0.25 10.29 9.52
CA VAL A 74 1.34 10.51 10.47
C VAL A 74 2.10 11.79 10.12
N GLY A 75 2.44 12.59 11.13
CA GLY A 75 3.31 13.75 10.92
C GLY A 75 4.73 13.31 10.53
N ALA A 76 5.40 14.04 9.64
CA ALA A 76 6.69 13.65 9.09
C ALA A 76 7.80 13.49 10.14
N ALA A 77 7.68 14.18 11.28
CA ALA A 77 8.60 14.13 12.43
C ALA A 77 8.16 13.15 13.53
N ALA A 78 7.01 12.51 13.42
CA ALA A 78 6.54 11.57 14.44
C ALA A 78 7.35 10.26 14.41
N ALA A 79 7.57 9.69 15.60
CA ALA A 79 8.31 8.44 15.76
C ALA A 79 7.47 7.17 15.48
N THR A 80 6.16 7.32 15.27
CA THR A 80 5.24 6.20 14.99
C THR A 80 5.71 5.40 13.78
N ASN A 81 5.89 4.10 13.98
CA ASN A 81 6.47 3.21 13.00
C ASN A 81 5.66 1.91 12.81
N ILE A 82 4.49 1.79 13.45
CA ILE A 82 3.60 0.62 13.37
C ILE A 82 2.15 1.13 13.32
N TRP A 83 1.31 0.49 12.51
CA TRP A 83 -0.12 0.77 12.42
C TRP A 83 -0.93 -0.51 12.58
N ASN A 84 -2.05 -0.42 13.30
CA ASN A 84 -3.00 -1.51 13.43
C ASN A 84 -3.97 -1.51 12.24
N ILE A 85 -3.77 -2.46 11.33
CA ILE A 85 -4.54 -2.61 10.08
C ILE A 85 -5.45 -3.83 10.19
N HIS A 86 -6.66 -3.78 9.65
CA HIS A 86 -7.48 -4.99 9.57
C HIS A 86 -6.84 -6.04 8.65
N LYS A 87 -6.66 -7.28 9.13
CA LYS A 87 -6.11 -8.38 8.32
C LYS A 87 -6.91 -8.58 7.04
N ARG A 88 -8.24 -8.45 7.11
CA ARG A 88 -9.15 -8.56 5.96
C ARG A 88 -8.75 -7.67 4.79
N ILE A 89 -8.23 -6.46 5.03
CA ILE A 89 -7.77 -5.55 3.97
C ILE A 89 -6.58 -6.14 3.22
N LEU A 90 -5.62 -6.71 3.95
CA LEU A 90 -4.36 -7.21 3.39
C LEU A 90 -4.42 -8.70 2.99
N ARG A 91 -5.56 -9.37 3.19
CA ARG A 91 -5.75 -10.78 2.83
C ARG A 91 -6.33 -10.92 1.42
N PRO A 92 -6.01 -12.02 0.72
CA PRO A 92 -6.47 -12.25 -0.65
C PRO A 92 -7.98 -12.49 -0.68
N THR A 93 -8.60 -12.24 -1.84
CA THR A 93 -9.98 -12.69 -2.09
C THR A 93 -10.04 -14.22 -2.18
N PHE A 94 -11.25 -14.78 -2.03
CA PHE A 94 -11.50 -16.21 -2.19
C PHE A 94 -10.87 -16.83 -3.45
N TYR A 95 -10.88 -16.14 -4.59
CA TYR A 95 -10.35 -16.66 -5.87
C TYR A 95 -8.82 -16.73 -5.94
N GLN A 96 -8.12 -16.07 -5.03
CA GLN A 96 -6.66 -15.96 -5.02
C GLN A 96 -6.02 -16.61 -3.79
N ILE A 97 -6.82 -17.00 -2.80
CA ILE A 97 -6.36 -17.45 -1.49
C ILE A 97 -5.36 -18.60 -1.56
N ASP A 98 -5.70 -19.67 -2.29
CA ASP A 98 -4.83 -20.84 -2.49
C ASP A 98 -3.56 -20.47 -3.26
N LYS A 99 -3.72 -19.65 -4.31
CA LYS A 99 -2.62 -19.26 -5.22
C LYS A 99 -1.56 -18.43 -4.51
N LEU A 100 -1.92 -17.76 -3.43
CA LEU A 100 -1.05 -16.86 -2.67
C LEU A 100 -0.60 -17.48 -1.33
N GLY A 101 -0.90 -18.76 -1.09
CA GLY A 101 -0.44 -19.51 0.07
C GLY A 101 -1.13 -19.11 1.38
N PHE A 102 -2.41 -18.72 1.30
CA PHE A 102 -3.27 -18.46 2.46
C PHE A 102 -4.21 -19.65 2.68
N GLU A 103 -4.68 -19.81 3.91
CA GLU A 103 -5.66 -20.86 4.25
C GLU A 103 -6.99 -20.61 3.53
N ALA A 104 -7.46 -21.61 2.78
CA ALA A 104 -8.69 -21.61 1.98
C ALA A 104 -9.98 -21.65 2.82
N SER A 105 -10.15 -20.71 3.75
CA SER A 105 -11.31 -20.65 4.64
C SER A 105 -11.92 -19.26 4.69
N PRO A 106 -13.20 -19.11 5.09
CA PRO A 106 -13.80 -17.80 5.31
C PRO A 106 -13.02 -16.92 6.30
N GLN A 107 -12.25 -17.55 7.19
CA GLN A 107 -11.37 -16.87 8.14
C GLN A 107 -10.12 -16.31 7.45
N GLY A 108 -9.55 -17.05 6.48
CA GLY A 108 -8.39 -16.64 5.69
C GLY A 108 -8.70 -15.64 4.58
N GLU A 109 -9.97 -15.50 4.19
CA GLU A 109 -10.42 -14.58 3.15
C GLU A 109 -10.31 -13.11 3.57
N GLY A 110 -9.92 -12.28 2.61
CA GLY A 110 -9.90 -10.83 2.69
C GLY A 110 -10.56 -10.19 1.47
N VAL A 111 -10.23 -8.92 1.26
CA VAL A 111 -10.76 -8.13 0.13
C VAL A 111 -9.69 -7.74 -0.88
N ALA A 112 -8.45 -8.22 -0.72
CA ALA A 112 -7.29 -7.82 -1.51
C ALA A 112 -7.18 -6.29 -1.68
N GLY A 113 -7.45 -5.56 -0.60
CA GLY A 113 -7.41 -4.12 -0.55
C GLY A 113 -6.01 -3.56 -0.36
N GLY A 114 -5.94 -2.26 -0.11
CA GLY A 114 -4.70 -1.54 0.11
C GLY A 114 -4.73 -0.70 1.37
N VAL A 115 -3.54 -0.28 1.81
CA VAL A 115 -3.38 0.67 2.91
C VAL A 115 -2.57 1.84 2.42
N VAL A 116 -3.13 3.04 2.57
CA VAL A 116 -2.45 4.31 2.28
C VAL A 116 -2.08 4.98 3.59
N LEU A 117 -0.80 5.21 3.80
CA LEU A 117 -0.27 6.02 4.89
C LEU A 117 0.11 7.40 4.35
N ILE A 118 -0.63 8.42 4.77
CA ILE A 118 -0.37 9.83 4.44
C ILE A 118 0.64 10.38 5.43
N ARG A 119 1.85 10.65 4.97
CA ARG A 119 2.87 11.33 5.77
C ARG A 119 2.82 12.82 5.46
N TYR A 120 2.45 13.64 6.43
CA TYR A 120 2.24 15.08 6.21
C TYR A 120 3.30 15.94 6.91
N ARG A 121 3.61 17.10 6.33
CA ARG A 121 4.38 18.17 6.97
C ARG A 121 3.78 19.52 6.61
N VAL A 122 3.90 20.48 7.52
CA VAL A 122 3.53 21.87 7.27
C VAL A 122 4.82 22.66 7.11
N GLU A 123 4.96 23.33 5.98
CA GLU A 123 6.10 24.20 5.68
C GLU A 123 5.98 25.53 6.43
N ASP A 124 7.08 26.29 6.52
CA ASP A 124 7.13 27.58 7.22
C ASP A 124 6.16 28.62 6.62
N ASP A 125 5.87 28.51 5.32
CA ASP A 125 4.90 29.34 4.60
C ASP A 125 3.43 28.91 4.80
N GLY A 126 3.19 27.90 5.63
CA GLY A 126 1.86 27.37 5.94
C GLY A 126 1.31 26.38 4.90
N ARG A 127 2.09 25.99 3.88
CA ARG A 127 1.67 24.94 2.94
C ARG A 127 1.69 23.56 3.59
N LEU A 128 0.66 22.77 3.29
CA LEU A 128 0.57 21.36 3.65
C LEU A 128 1.17 20.51 2.52
N GLU A 129 2.29 19.86 2.81
CA GLU A 129 2.94 18.90 1.92
C GLU A 129 2.66 17.47 2.41
N VAL A 130 2.41 16.56 1.47
CA VAL A 130 2.07 15.17 1.75
C VAL A 130 2.88 14.21 0.89
N ASP A 131 3.34 13.13 1.52
CA ASP A 131 3.87 11.94 0.87
C ASP A 131 2.90 10.79 1.07
N TYR A 132 2.72 9.97 0.04
CA TYR A 132 1.91 8.77 0.13
C TYR A 132 2.79 7.52 0.22
N LEU A 133 2.60 6.77 1.29
CA LEU A 133 3.17 5.45 1.48
C LEU A 133 2.06 4.42 1.28
N TYR A 134 2.38 3.30 0.66
CA TYR A 134 1.42 2.28 0.26
C TYR A 134 1.90 0.88 0.62
N THR A 135 0.97 0.03 1.05
CA THR A 135 1.18 -1.41 1.11
C THR A 135 -0.11 -2.14 0.80
N ASP A 136 0.01 -3.31 0.19
CA ASP A 136 -1.05 -4.28 -0.01
C ASP A 136 -0.46 -5.68 0.09
N LEU A 137 -1.28 -6.70 -0.13
CA LEU A 137 -0.82 -8.08 -0.15
C LEU A 137 0.35 -8.29 -1.13
N TYR A 138 0.31 -7.69 -2.31
CA TYR A 138 1.32 -7.89 -3.34
C TYR A 138 2.65 -7.21 -3.00
N VAL A 139 2.63 -6.03 -2.37
CA VAL A 139 3.85 -5.42 -1.82
C VAL A 139 4.47 -6.32 -0.75
N LEU A 140 3.65 -6.88 0.15
CA LEU A 140 4.14 -7.78 1.19
C LEU A 140 4.73 -9.07 0.59
N LEU A 141 4.07 -9.67 -0.40
CA LEU A 141 4.58 -10.83 -1.12
C LEU A 141 5.84 -10.52 -1.94
N ALA A 142 5.98 -9.30 -2.46
CA ALA A 142 7.20 -8.85 -3.12
C ALA A 142 8.39 -8.80 -2.15
N PHE A 143 8.17 -8.36 -0.90
CA PHE A 143 9.19 -8.46 0.16
C PHE A 143 9.52 -9.92 0.49
N GLU A 144 8.50 -10.77 0.64
CA GLU A 144 8.68 -12.17 0.98
C GLU A 144 9.53 -12.92 -0.05
N ASN A 145 9.26 -12.69 -1.33
CA ASN A 145 9.91 -13.37 -2.44
C ASN A 145 11.20 -12.67 -2.89
N GLY A 146 11.66 -11.67 -2.13
CA GLY A 146 12.92 -10.97 -2.38
C GLY A 146 12.94 -10.13 -3.65
N LEU A 147 11.77 -9.77 -4.20
CA LEU A 147 11.62 -8.85 -5.33
C LEU A 147 11.98 -7.42 -4.94
N ILE A 148 11.69 -7.06 -3.69
CA ILE A 148 12.12 -5.83 -3.04
C ILE A 148 12.64 -6.16 -1.65
N GLN A 149 13.63 -5.39 -1.17
CA GLN A 149 14.19 -5.61 0.17
C GLN A 149 14.55 -4.29 0.85
N ARG A 150 14.53 -4.31 2.18
CA ARG A 150 15.10 -3.23 3.00
C ARG A 150 16.57 -3.50 3.27
N GLY A 151 17.38 -2.44 3.21
CA GLY A 151 18.81 -2.54 3.52
C GLY A 151 19.10 -2.94 4.98
N HIS A 152 18.26 -2.50 5.93
CA HIS A 152 18.46 -2.78 7.35
C HIS A 152 17.84 -4.12 7.79
N GLY A 153 18.58 -4.91 8.59
CA GLY A 153 18.17 -6.25 9.02
C GLY A 153 16.93 -6.27 9.91
N SER A 154 16.80 -5.30 10.83
CA SER A 154 15.61 -5.20 11.70
C SER A 154 14.34 -4.93 10.90
N SER A 155 14.42 -4.12 9.84
CA SER A 155 13.30 -3.86 8.93
C SER A 155 12.85 -5.14 8.22
N ARG A 156 13.80 -5.95 7.72
CA ARG A 156 13.49 -7.25 7.10
C ARG A 156 12.80 -8.20 8.08
N ASN A 157 13.28 -8.28 9.31
CA ASN A 157 12.68 -9.11 10.35
C ASN A 157 11.26 -8.65 10.70
N ALA A 158 11.04 -7.34 10.86
CA ALA A 158 9.71 -6.80 11.15
C ALA A 158 8.69 -7.12 10.03
N ILE A 159 9.11 -7.03 8.76
CA ILE A 159 8.27 -7.40 7.61
C ILE A 159 7.96 -8.89 7.63
N LYS A 160 8.97 -9.75 7.89
CA LYS A 160 8.78 -11.20 7.99
C LYS A 160 7.77 -11.57 9.09
N THR A 161 7.89 -10.99 10.28
CA THR A 161 6.94 -11.22 11.38
C THR A 161 5.54 -10.75 11.02
N CYS A 162 5.41 -9.58 10.38
CA CYS A 162 4.12 -9.08 9.89
C CYS A 162 3.46 -10.06 8.91
N LEU A 163 4.22 -10.62 7.95
CA LEU A 163 3.73 -11.61 6.99
C LEU A 163 3.27 -12.91 7.64
N GLN A 164 4.02 -13.42 8.63
CA GLN A 164 3.64 -14.61 9.40
C GLN A 164 2.30 -14.38 10.13
N GLN A 165 2.18 -13.26 10.83
CA GLN A 165 0.95 -12.87 11.53
C GLN A 165 -0.23 -12.61 10.59
N LEU A 166 0.02 -12.15 9.36
CA LEU A 166 -1.02 -11.93 8.36
C LEU A 166 -1.67 -13.25 7.92
N ARG A 167 -0.89 -14.33 7.82
CA ARG A 167 -1.39 -15.66 7.43
C ARG A 167 -2.16 -16.40 8.53
N GLU A 168 -1.88 -16.09 9.78
CA GLU A 168 -2.46 -16.77 10.94
C GLU A 168 -3.66 -16.02 11.52
N GLY A 169 -4.58 -16.71 12.21
CA GLY A 169 -5.71 -16.10 12.93
C GLY A 169 -6.83 -15.59 12.02
N LEU A 170 -7.80 -14.87 12.60
CA LEU A 170 -9.03 -14.45 11.92
C LEU A 170 -8.85 -13.16 11.09
N GLY A 171 -9.55 -13.05 9.97
CA GLY A 171 -9.50 -11.85 9.11
C GLY A 171 -10.02 -10.58 9.79
N SER A 172 -10.88 -10.71 10.80
CA SER A 172 -11.39 -9.61 11.62
C SER A 172 -10.36 -9.04 12.61
N GLU A 173 -9.25 -9.75 12.86
CA GLU A 173 -8.20 -9.29 13.75
C GLU A 173 -7.41 -8.11 13.16
N ARG A 174 -6.73 -7.39 14.06
CA ARG A 174 -5.78 -6.34 13.68
C ARG A 174 -4.38 -6.93 13.51
N LEU A 175 -3.65 -6.40 12.53
CA LEU A 175 -2.27 -6.70 12.24
C LEU A 175 -1.42 -5.46 12.50
N ALA A 176 -0.34 -5.61 13.26
CA ALA A 176 0.64 -4.57 13.47
C ALA A 176 1.56 -4.47 12.24
N VAL A 177 1.25 -3.57 11.32
CA VAL A 177 2.01 -3.38 10.08
C VAL A 177 3.13 -2.35 10.31
N PRO A 178 4.41 -2.73 10.17
CA PRO A 178 5.52 -1.81 10.38
C PRO A 178 5.70 -0.85 9.19
N ARG A 179 6.24 0.35 9.42
CA ARG A 179 6.57 1.34 8.38
C ARG A 179 7.42 0.74 7.26
N ALA A 180 8.34 -0.16 7.62
CA ALA A 180 9.20 -0.85 6.69
C ALA A 180 8.44 -1.63 5.60
N ALA A 181 7.21 -2.06 5.87
CA ALA A 181 6.35 -2.78 4.93
C ALA A 181 5.64 -1.88 3.90
N PHE A 182 5.76 -0.54 4.02
CA PHE A 182 5.18 0.40 3.08
C PHE A 182 6.21 0.94 2.09
N VAL A 183 5.86 1.00 0.81
CA VAL A 183 6.65 1.67 -0.22
C VAL A 183 6.17 3.10 -0.41
N ARG A 184 7.07 4.06 -0.64
CA ARG A 184 6.69 5.45 -0.91
C ARG A 184 6.38 5.61 -2.40
N ALA A 185 5.21 6.13 -2.73
CA ALA A 185 4.85 6.45 -4.10
C ALA A 185 5.62 7.68 -4.59
N LYS A 186 6.09 7.67 -5.84
CA LYS A 186 6.78 8.81 -6.48
C LYS A 186 5.89 10.03 -6.71
N SER A 187 4.59 9.79 -6.90
CA SER A 187 3.59 10.82 -7.18
C SER A 187 2.18 10.27 -6.93
N PRO A 188 1.14 11.12 -6.92
CA PRO A 188 -0.26 10.65 -6.93
C PRO A 188 -0.57 9.70 -8.10
N ALA A 189 0.05 9.89 -9.27
CA ALA A 189 -0.14 9.00 -10.41
C ALA A 189 0.47 7.62 -10.20
N ALA A 190 1.62 7.56 -9.53
CA ALA A 190 2.19 6.30 -9.11
C ALA A 190 1.35 5.62 -8.01
N LEU A 191 0.78 6.37 -7.08
CA LEU A 191 -0.13 5.82 -6.08
C LEU A 191 -1.37 5.20 -6.74
N LEU A 192 -1.96 5.89 -7.73
CA LEU A 192 -3.10 5.37 -8.49
C LEU A 192 -2.78 4.02 -9.15
N ALA A 193 -1.59 3.89 -9.75
CA ALA A 193 -1.11 2.63 -10.33
C ALA A 193 -0.80 1.55 -9.28
N LEU A 194 -0.26 1.92 -8.10
CA LEU A 194 -0.05 1.00 -6.97
C LEU A 194 -1.38 0.44 -6.43
N LEU A 195 -2.42 1.29 -6.39
CA LEU A 195 -3.79 0.88 -6.07
C LEU A 195 -4.39 -0.06 -7.13
N GLY A 196 -3.74 -0.24 -8.29
CA GLY A 196 -4.23 -1.08 -9.37
C GLY A 196 -5.40 -0.48 -10.13
N LEU A 197 -5.51 0.85 -10.10
CA LEU A 197 -6.51 1.61 -10.84
C LEU A 197 -5.90 2.13 -12.15
N HIS A 198 -6.74 2.42 -13.13
CA HIS A 198 -6.33 2.94 -14.43
C HIS A 198 -5.49 4.21 -14.27
N GLY A 199 -4.32 4.22 -14.89
CA GLY A 199 -3.35 5.28 -14.70
C GLY A 199 -2.42 5.47 -15.88
N THR A 200 -1.47 6.37 -15.68
CA THR A 200 -0.44 6.68 -16.68
C THR A 200 0.66 5.63 -16.76
N LEU A 201 0.87 4.94 -15.64
CA LEU A 201 1.93 3.98 -15.41
C LEU A 201 1.30 2.58 -15.41
N ASP A 202 2.07 1.61 -15.87
CA ASP A 202 1.63 0.22 -15.90
C ASP A 202 1.43 -0.32 -14.46
N HIS A 203 0.39 -1.14 -14.27
CA HIS A 203 0.05 -1.82 -13.03
C HIS A 203 0.21 -3.35 -13.13
N THR A 204 0.84 -3.86 -14.21
CA THR A 204 1.14 -5.28 -14.40
C THR A 204 2.09 -5.87 -13.35
N TRP A 205 2.77 -5.04 -12.54
CA TRP A 205 3.66 -5.50 -11.48
C TRP A 205 2.98 -6.50 -10.50
N LYS A 206 1.68 -6.35 -10.21
CA LYS A 206 0.93 -7.31 -9.36
C LYS A 206 0.81 -8.69 -10.01
N ILE A 207 0.70 -8.72 -11.35
CA ILE A 207 0.71 -9.96 -12.14
C ILE A 207 2.07 -10.63 -11.99
N ASP A 208 3.17 -9.87 -12.11
CA ASP A 208 4.52 -10.42 -11.96
C ASP A 208 4.80 -10.96 -10.56
N VAL A 209 4.36 -10.27 -9.51
CA VAL A 209 4.41 -10.80 -8.14
C VAL A 209 3.66 -12.13 -8.06
N THR A 210 2.43 -12.20 -8.58
CA THR A 210 1.63 -13.43 -8.59
C THR A 210 2.34 -14.57 -9.35
N ARG A 211 2.98 -14.26 -10.48
CA ARG A 211 3.72 -15.24 -11.28
C ARG A 211 4.93 -15.79 -10.51
N VAL A 212 5.67 -14.92 -9.84
CA VAL A 212 6.81 -15.30 -8.98
C VAL A 212 6.35 -16.17 -7.82
N VAL A 213 5.32 -15.74 -7.08
CA VAL A 213 4.78 -16.49 -5.93
C VAL A 213 4.37 -17.91 -6.34
N ASN A 214 3.60 -18.05 -7.43
CA ASN A 214 3.20 -19.36 -7.94
C ASN A 214 4.39 -20.24 -8.37
N LYS A 215 5.43 -19.63 -8.97
CA LYS A 215 6.63 -20.34 -9.42
C LYS A 215 7.49 -20.81 -8.25
N VAL A 216 7.57 -20.03 -7.17
CA VAL A 216 8.31 -20.37 -5.95
C VAL A 216 7.55 -21.41 -5.10
N ALA A 217 6.24 -21.28 -4.98
CA ALA A 217 5.40 -22.17 -4.14
C ALA A 217 5.21 -23.59 -4.72
N GLY A 218 5.51 -23.82 -6.00
CA GLY A 218 5.73 -25.17 -6.53
C GLY A 218 4.51 -25.96 -7.01
N ASP A 219 3.32 -25.35 -7.15
CA ASP A 219 2.14 -26.08 -7.63
C ASP A 219 2.14 -26.35 -9.15
N GLY A 220 3.02 -25.71 -9.93
CA GLY A 220 3.22 -26.02 -11.37
C GLY A 220 2.01 -25.83 -12.29
N LYS A 221 0.85 -25.37 -11.78
CA LYS A 221 -0.42 -25.27 -12.54
C LYS A 221 -0.40 -24.20 -13.64
N MET A 222 0.58 -23.31 -13.64
CA MET A 222 0.92 -22.51 -14.81
C MET A 222 2.32 -22.89 -15.28
N ILE A 223 2.41 -23.57 -16.43
CA ILE A 223 3.65 -23.76 -17.16
C ILE A 223 4.14 -22.37 -17.58
N GLN A 224 4.95 -21.73 -16.75
CA GLN A 224 5.60 -20.47 -17.09
C GLN A 224 6.94 -20.78 -17.73
N SER A 225 6.98 -20.66 -19.06
CA SER A 225 8.19 -20.76 -19.88
C SER A 225 9.24 -19.70 -19.52
N GLU A 226 8.80 -18.55 -19.00
CA GLU A 226 9.69 -17.44 -18.68
C GLU A 226 10.58 -17.75 -17.46
N PRO A 227 11.92 -17.61 -17.57
CA PRO A 227 12.84 -17.76 -16.44
C PRO A 227 12.49 -16.83 -15.26
N LEU A 228 12.71 -17.29 -14.02
CA LEU A 228 12.39 -16.51 -12.82
C LEU A 228 13.11 -15.14 -12.81
N GLU A 229 14.37 -15.10 -13.24
CA GLU A 229 15.14 -13.86 -13.30
C GLU A 229 14.57 -12.82 -14.26
N ASN A 230 13.95 -13.26 -15.37
CA ASN A 230 13.27 -12.36 -16.29
C ASN A 230 12.00 -11.76 -15.65
N LEU A 231 11.25 -12.57 -14.89
CA LEU A 231 10.09 -12.09 -14.12
C LEU A 231 10.51 -11.03 -13.09
N LYS A 232 11.59 -11.29 -12.34
CA LYS A 232 12.13 -10.33 -11.36
C LYS A 232 12.57 -9.03 -12.01
N LYS A 233 13.25 -9.12 -13.16
CA LYS A 233 13.73 -7.96 -13.92
C LYS A 233 12.58 -7.12 -14.48
N ARG A 234 11.54 -7.76 -15.04
CA ARG A 234 10.35 -7.05 -15.52
C ARG A 234 9.63 -6.37 -14.35
N PHE A 235 9.36 -7.11 -13.28
CA PHE A 235 8.80 -6.56 -12.04
C PHE A 235 9.56 -5.30 -11.59
N TRP A 236 10.88 -5.36 -11.46
CA TRP A 236 11.66 -4.21 -10.97
C TRP A 236 11.60 -3.02 -11.93
N THR A 237 11.63 -3.30 -13.24
CA THR A 237 11.52 -2.27 -14.29
C THR A 237 10.24 -1.47 -14.12
N ASP A 238 9.11 -2.15 -13.94
CA ASP A 238 7.80 -1.49 -13.84
C ASP A 238 7.59 -0.89 -12.44
N PHE A 239 7.93 -1.63 -11.39
CA PHE A 239 7.71 -1.23 -10.00
C PHE A 239 8.56 -0.01 -9.61
N SER A 240 9.82 0.06 -10.07
CA SER A 240 10.70 1.20 -9.80
C SER A 240 10.20 2.51 -10.40
N LEU A 241 9.34 2.50 -11.43
CA LEU A 241 8.68 3.71 -11.94
C LEU A 241 7.64 4.26 -10.96
N LEU A 242 7.09 3.40 -10.10
CA LEU A 242 6.02 3.74 -9.17
C LEU A 242 6.55 4.22 -7.81
N VAL A 243 7.66 3.65 -7.35
CA VAL A 243 8.15 3.86 -5.99
C VAL A 243 9.41 4.69 -5.92
N ASP A 244 9.54 5.48 -4.87
CA ASP A 244 10.81 6.05 -4.44
C ASP A 244 11.65 4.90 -3.85
N ASP A 245 12.66 4.50 -4.62
CA ASP A 245 13.51 3.35 -4.37
C ASP A 245 14.74 3.68 -3.52
N SER A 246 14.90 4.93 -3.07
CA SER A 246 16.03 5.35 -2.22
C SER A 246 16.17 4.53 -0.92
N GLU A 247 15.07 3.94 -0.43
CA GLU A 247 15.03 3.08 0.75
C GLU A 247 14.86 1.57 0.42
N LEU A 248 14.93 1.21 -0.87
CA LEU A 248 14.75 -0.16 -1.35
C LEU A 248 16.00 -0.64 -2.06
N ASN A 249 16.41 -1.86 -1.74
CA ASN A 249 17.31 -2.60 -2.60
C ASN A 249 16.41 -3.41 -3.54
N GLY A 250 16.44 -3.11 -4.83
CA GLY A 250 15.95 -4.06 -5.83
C GLY A 250 16.75 -5.36 -5.73
N SER A 251 16.23 -6.46 -6.26
CA SER A 251 17.04 -7.67 -6.44
C SER A 251 18.26 -7.28 -7.29
N THR A 252 19.39 -6.98 -6.65
CA THR A 252 20.66 -6.79 -7.34
C THR A 252 20.90 -8.11 -8.05
N ILE A 253 20.79 -8.08 -9.38
CA ILE A 253 21.22 -9.16 -10.25
C ILE A 253 22.71 -9.33 -9.93
N VAL A 254 23.04 -10.36 -9.15
CA VAL A 254 24.36 -10.98 -9.10
C VAL A 254 24.19 -12.36 -9.69
#